data_AF-A0A6V2LMX1-F1
#
_entry.id   AF-A0A6V2LMX1-F1
#
_cell.length_a   1.000
_cell.length_b   1.000
_cell.length_c   1.000
_cell.angle_alpha   90.00
_cell.angle_beta   90.00
_cell.angle_gamma   90.00
#
_symmetry.space_group_name_H-M   'P 1'
#
loop_
_entity.id
_entity.type
_entity.pdbx_description
1 polymer ?
#
loop_
_entity_poly.entity_id
_entity_poly.type
_entity_poly.pdbx_seq_one_letter_code
_entity_poly.pdbx_strand_id
1 'polypeptide(L)'
;EAEVVETLLDVYLARLEALNDRVERLAANIETTQGVLELTLDNERNRIARLELLLSMAGLAVGASAAVSGFFGMNLVSGLEAAARGFLTTVVCSLGLSASIFAACWRRFRSVSREQRSRLNDVQALKSVLASLDTVGLLLRSRPPLPADPSRLKFELQSLLASSGLPRFGAKELALLGSILSRQREAEETHPTGDMDAVQGPQWAWSKTPFGGG
;
A
#
# COMPACT_ATOMS: atom_id res chain seq x y z
N GLU A 1 -42.05 -33.75 -37.87
CA GLU A 1 -40.91 -33.27 -38.69
C GLU A 1 -40.43 -31.88 -38.24
N ALA A 2 -41.24 -30.81 -38.38
CA ALA A 2 -40.81 -29.44 -38.04
C ALA A 2 -40.44 -29.20 -36.55
N GLU A 3 -41.21 -29.77 -35.61
CA GLU A 3 -40.98 -29.63 -34.16
C GLU A 3 -39.63 -30.21 -33.70
N VAL A 4 -39.16 -31.26 -34.37
CA VAL A 4 -37.85 -31.89 -34.08
C VAL A 4 -36.72 -30.95 -34.51
N VAL A 5 -36.89 -30.24 -35.64
CA VAL A 5 -35.91 -29.28 -36.14
C VAL A 5 -35.83 -28.07 -35.22
N GLU A 6 -36.97 -27.55 -34.76
CA GLU A 6 -37.05 -26.44 -33.80
C GLU A 6 -36.36 -26.78 -32.48
N THR A 7 -36.67 -27.95 -31.90
CA THR A 7 -36.04 -28.43 -30.66
C THR A 7 -34.52 -28.56 -30.80
N LEU A 8 -34.04 -29.04 -31.95
CA LEU A 8 -32.61 -29.11 -32.26
C LEU A 8 -31.99 -27.71 -32.33
N LEU A 9 -32.65 -26.77 -33.00
CA LEU A 9 -32.20 -25.39 -33.14
C LEU A 9 -32.07 -24.71 -31.76
N ASP A 10 -33.05 -24.89 -30.89
CA ASP A 10 -33.02 -24.37 -29.51
C ASP A 10 -31.86 -24.93 -28.69
N VAL A 11 -31.60 -26.23 -28.79
CA VAL A 11 -30.44 -26.85 -28.12
C VAL A 11 -29.12 -26.28 -28.66
N TYR A 12 -29.03 -26.06 -29.97
CA TYR A 12 -27.85 -25.45 -30.57
C TYR A 12 -27.68 -23.99 -30.13
N LEU A 13 -28.74 -23.19 -30.13
CA LEU A 13 -28.73 -21.80 -29.65
C LEU A 13 -28.30 -21.73 -28.19
N ALA A 14 -28.91 -22.54 -27.32
CA ALA A 14 -28.53 -22.61 -25.91
C ALA A 14 -27.07 -23.03 -25.70
N ARG A 15 -26.56 -23.94 -26.54
CA ARG A 15 -25.15 -24.35 -26.51
C ARG A 15 -24.22 -23.23 -26.99
N LEU A 16 -24.66 -22.44 -27.97
CA LEU A 16 -23.89 -21.31 -28.52
C LEU A 16 -23.80 -20.17 -27.50
N GLU A 17 -24.90 -19.87 -26.80
CA GLU A 17 -24.95 -18.93 -25.68
C GLU A 17 -24.00 -19.38 -24.55
N ALA A 18 -24.10 -20.64 -24.13
CA ALA A 18 -23.22 -21.20 -23.10
C ALA A 18 -21.74 -21.23 -23.50
N LEU A 19 -21.44 -21.34 -24.80
CA LEU A 19 -20.07 -21.21 -25.32
C LEU A 19 -19.60 -19.75 -25.29
N ASN A 20 -20.47 -18.81 -25.68
CA ASN A 20 -20.18 -17.38 -25.62
C ASN A 20 -19.81 -16.95 -24.19
N ASP A 21 -20.62 -17.35 -23.20
CA ASP A 21 -20.34 -17.09 -21.78
C ASP A 21 -18.99 -17.66 -21.32
N ARG A 22 -18.63 -18.86 -21.80
CA ARG A 22 -17.34 -19.49 -21.46
C ARG A 22 -16.17 -18.74 -22.08
N VAL A 23 -16.32 -18.29 -23.32
CA VAL A 23 -15.29 -17.48 -24.00
C VAL A 23 -15.11 -16.15 -23.29
N GLU A 24 -16.20 -15.49 -22.90
CA GLU A 24 -16.15 -14.22 -22.17
C GLU A 24 -15.48 -14.38 -20.80
N ARG A 25 -15.82 -15.44 -20.05
CA ARG A 25 -15.14 -15.77 -18.78
C ARG A 25 -13.66 -16.07 -18.97
N LEU A 26 -13.29 -16.79 -20.03
CA LEU A 26 -11.90 -17.10 -20.32
C LEU A 26 -11.13 -15.82 -20.68
N ALA A 27 -11.73 -14.92 -21.46
CA ALA A 27 -11.14 -13.62 -21.77
C ALA A 27 -10.91 -12.78 -20.51
N ALA A 28 -11.89 -12.72 -19.60
CA ALA A 28 -11.75 -12.04 -18.31
C ALA A 28 -10.65 -12.66 -17.42
N ASN A 29 -10.53 -13.99 -17.45
CA ASN A 29 -9.47 -14.70 -16.73
C ASN A 29 -8.07 -14.42 -17.31
N ILE A 30 -7.96 -14.30 -18.64
CA ILE A 30 -6.71 -13.93 -19.31
C ILE A 30 -6.29 -12.52 -18.88
N GLU A 31 -7.20 -11.55 -18.92
CA GLU A 31 -6.95 -10.16 -18.49
C GLU A 31 -6.48 -10.12 -17.02
N THR A 32 -7.18 -10.86 -16.14
CA THR A 32 -6.80 -10.95 -14.72
C THR A 32 -5.39 -11.55 -14.56
N THR A 33 -5.07 -12.59 -15.34
CA THR A 33 -3.75 -13.23 -15.30
C THR A 33 -2.66 -12.30 -15.84
N GLN A 34 -2.95 -11.53 -16.90
CA GLN A 34 -2.04 -10.53 -17.44
C GLN A 34 -1.71 -9.47 -16.38
N GLY A 35 -2.70 -8.98 -15.64
CA GLY A 35 -2.46 -8.07 -14.52
C GLY A 35 -1.54 -8.67 -13.44
N VAL A 36 -1.70 -9.96 -13.11
CA VAL A 36 -0.80 -10.64 -12.15
C VAL A 36 0.62 -10.79 -12.71
N LEU A 37 0.76 -11.10 -14.00
CA LEU A 37 2.06 -11.21 -14.67
C LEU A 37 2.78 -9.86 -14.71
N GLU A 38 2.07 -8.77 -15.00
CA GLU A 38 2.63 -7.41 -14.99
C GLU A 38 3.19 -7.05 -13.60
N LEU A 39 2.41 -7.27 -12.54
CA LEU A 39 2.86 -7.06 -11.17
C LEU A 39 4.10 -7.92 -10.82
N THR A 40 4.14 -9.16 -11.31
CA THR A 40 5.27 -10.06 -11.08
C THR A 40 6.53 -9.58 -11.82
N LEU A 41 6.38 -9.16 -13.07
CA LEU A 41 7.46 -8.64 -13.89
C LEU A 41 8.04 -7.34 -13.29
N ASP A 42 7.19 -6.46 -12.79
CA ASP A 42 7.61 -5.24 -12.09
C ASP A 42 8.33 -5.55 -10.77
N ASN A 43 7.92 -6.60 -10.06
CA ASN A 43 8.63 -7.07 -8.87
C ASN A 43 10.04 -7.57 -9.21
N GLU A 44 10.16 -8.36 -10.27
CA GLU A 44 11.46 -8.86 -10.76
C GLU A 44 12.37 -7.72 -11.22
N ARG A 45 11.86 -6.75 -11.97
CA ARG A 45 12.60 -5.53 -12.34
C ARG A 45 13.11 -4.79 -11.10
N ASN A 46 12.26 -4.61 -10.09
CA ASN A 46 12.64 -3.96 -8.84
C ASN A 46 13.67 -4.79 -8.05
N ARG A 47 13.57 -6.12 -8.08
CA ARG A 47 14.56 -7.02 -7.47
C ARG A 47 15.93 -6.86 -8.13
N ILE A 48 15.98 -6.82 -9.46
CA ILE A 48 17.21 -6.62 -10.23
C ILE A 48 17.84 -5.26 -9.89
N ALA A 49 17.06 -4.18 -9.92
CA ALA A 49 17.55 -2.84 -9.56
C ALA A 49 18.12 -2.79 -8.13
N ARG A 50 17.48 -3.48 -7.19
CA ARG A 50 17.98 -3.61 -5.81
C ARG A 50 19.31 -4.36 -5.75
N LEU A 51 19.48 -5.43 -6.53
CA LEU A 51 20.74 -6.18 -6.58
C LEU A 51 21.86 -5.35 -7.19
N GLU A 52 21.58 -4.58 -8.24
CA GLU A 52 22.55 -3.66 -8.86
C GLU A 52 23.04 -2.59 -7.86
N LEU A 53 22.11 -2.03 -7.06
CA LEU A 53 22.45 -1.10 -5.98
C LEU A 53 23.32 -1.75 -4.90
N LEU A 54 23.04 -3.00 -4.52
CA LEU A 54 23.88 -3.72 -3.55
C LEU A 54 25.28 -4.01 -4.11
N LEU A 55 25.36 -4.39 -5.39
CA LEU A 55 26.62 -4.71 -6.06
C LEU A 55 27.49 -3.46 -6.23
N SER A 56 26.90 -2.32 -6.60
CA SER A 56 27.61 -1.04 -6.67
C SER A 56 28.13 -0.59 -5.31
N MET A 57 27.35 -0.74 -4.23
CA MET A 57 27.82 -0.48 -2.87
C MET A 57 29.00 -1.36 -2.47
N ALA A 58 28.93 -2.66 -2.77
CA ALA A 58 30.03 -3.60 -2.52
C ALA A 58 31.27 -3.21 -3.33
N GLY A 59 31.10 -2.86 -4.61
CA GLY A 59 32.17 -2.40 -5.49
C GLY A 59 32.85 -1.14 -4.97
N LEU A 60 32.09 -0.16 -4.46
CA LEU A 60 32.66 1.06 -3.87
C LEU A 60 33.48 0.76 -2.60
N ALA A 61 32.99 -0.13 -1.73
CA ALA A 61 33.71 -0.52 -0.51
C ALA A 61 35.02 -1.27 -0.84
N VAL A 62 34.97 -2.21 -1.78
CA VAL A 62 36.16 -2.93 -2.26
C VAL A 62 37.12 -1.98 -2.99
N GLY A 63 36.62 -1.12 -3.86
CA GLY A 63 37.43 -0.13 -4.59
C GLY A 63 38.17 0.84 -3.68
N ALA A 64 37.52 1.34 -2.63
CA ALA A 64 38.17 2.17 -1.62
C ALA A 64 39.26 1.41 -0.86
N SER A 65 39.01 0.14 -0.53
CA SER A 65 39.99 -0.73 0.14
C SER A 65 41.20 -1.02 -0.76
N ALA A 66 40.95 -1.30 -2.04
CA ALA A 66 41.97 -1.56 -3.05
C ALA A 66 42.82 -0.30 -3.32
N ALA A 67 42.22 0.89 -3.31
CA ALA A 67 42.95 2.15 -3.46
C ALA A 67 43.94 2.37 -2.29
N VAL A 68 43.53 2.11 -1.05
CA VAL A 68 44.43 2.18 0.12
C VAL A 68 45.52 1.11 0.02
N SER A 69 45.16 -0.13 -0.30
CA SER A 69 46.14 -1.22 -0.48
C SER A 69 47.13 -0.91 -1.59
N GLY A 70 46.70 -0.31 -2.69
CA GLY A 70 47.56 0.11 -3.80
C GLY A 70 48.50 1.24 -3.39
N PHE A 71 48.00 2.23 -2.64
CA PHE A 71 48.83 3.33 -2.13
C PHE A 71 49.99 2.84 -1.27
N PHE A 72 49.74 1.89 -0.37
CA PHE A 72 50.76 1.29 0.49
C PHE A 72 51.59 0.19 -0.18
N GLY A 73 51.08 -0.43 -1.25
CA GLY A 73 51.80 -1.45 -2.03
C GLY A 73 52.73 -0.87 -3.10
N MET A 74 52.63 0.43 -3.38
CA MET A 74 53.63 1.13 -4.20
C MET A 74 54.94 1.23 -3.44
N ASN A 75 56.07 1.12 -4.17
CA ASN A 75 57.44 1.15 -3.63
C ASN A 75 57.84 2.57 -3.14
N LEU A 76 57.07 3.10 -2.19
CA LEU A 76 57.26 4.37 -1.52
C LEU A 76 57.70 4.08 -0.09
N VAL A 77 58.86 4.61 0.29
CA VAL A 77 59.37 4.53 1.67
C VAL A 77 58.45 5.39 2.55
N SER A 78 57.44 4.76 3.13
CA SER A 78 56.39 5.43 3.90
C SER A 78 56.80 5.74 5.35
N GLY A 79 57.97 5.29 5.81
CA GLY A 79 58.45 5.44 7.19
C GLY A 79 57.65 4.62 8.22
N LEU A 80 56.50 4.07 7.85
CA LEU A 80 55.65 3.20 8.67
C LEU A 80 56.20 1.77 8.79
N GLU A 81 57.04 1.32 7.87
CA GLU A 81 57.70 0.00 7.91
C GLU A 81 58.70 -0.11 9.07
N ALA A 82 59.32 0.99 9.49
CA ALA A 82 60.28 1.01 10.60
C ALA A 82 59.59 0.83 11.97
N ALA A 83 58.28 1.09 12.05
CA ALA A 83 57.51 0.88 13.27
C ALA A 83 56.96 -0.56 13.29
N ALA A 84 57.25 -1.32 14.36
CA ALA A 84 56.79 -2.70 14.54
C ALA A 84 55.25 -2.90 14.44
N ARG A 85 54.45 -1.82 14.52
CA ARG A 85 52.98 -1.82 14.38
C ARG A 85 52.45 -1.16 13.11
N GLY A 86 53.31 -0.63 12.23
CA GLY A 86 52.87 0.17 11.07
C GLY A 86 51.99 -0.61 10.09
N PHE A 87 52.33 -1.87 9.81
CA PHE A 87 51.52 -2.76 8.98
C PHE A 87 50.13 -3.00 9.58
N LEU A 88 50.07 -3.27 10.88
CA LEU A 88 48.80 -3.48 11.61
C LEU A 88 47.91 -2.23 11.57
N THR A 89 48.48 -1.03 11.75
CA THR A 89 47.71 0.21 11.69
C THR A 89 47.11 0.45 10.31
N THR A 90 47.85 0.17 9.24
CA THR A 90 47.36 0.32 7.87
C THR A 90 46.22 -0.66 7.55
N VAL A 91 46.34 -1.91 7.99
CA VAL A 91 45.29 -2.93 7.82
C VAL A 91 44.04 -2.57 8.61
N VAL A 92 44.17 -2.10 9.85
CA VAL A 92 43.02 -1.67 10.66
C VAL A 92 42.35 -0.44 10.07
N CYS A 93 43.13 0.54 9.58
CA CYS A 93 42.59 1.74 8.95
C CYS A 93 41.87 1.44 7.64
N SER A 94 42.39 0.54 6.80
CA SER A 94 41.74 0.16 5.53
C SER A 94 40.46 -0.66 5.76
N LEU A 95 40.48 -1.60 6.70
CA LEU A 95 39.28 -2.33 7.14
C LEU A 95 38.25 -1.39 7.77
N GLY A 96 38.70 -0.43 8.59
CA GLY A 96 37.85 0.58 9.20
C GLY A 96 37.20 1.50 8.16
N LEU A 97 37.94 1.94 7.15
CA LEU A 97 37.42 2.75 6.05
C LEU A 97 36.37 1.98 5.24
N SER A 98 36.66 0.72 4.91
CA SER A 98 35.74 -0.17 4.20
C SER A 98 34.44 -0.38 4.98
N ALA A 99 34.55 -0.68 6.29
CA ALA A 99 33.41 -0.84 7.18
C ALA A 99 32.59 0.44 7.34
N SER A 100 33.26 1.61 7.40
CA SER A 100 32.59 2.91 7.48
C SER A 100 31.77 3.22 6.23
N ILE A 101 32.35 3.02 5.05
CA ILE A 101 31.67 3.22 3.75
C ILE A 101 30.49 2.26 3.62
N PHE A 102 30.71 0.98 3.92
CA PHE A 102 29.64 -0.02 3.89
C PHE A 102 28.53 0.30 4.88
N ALA A 103 28.86 0.74 6.10
CA ALA A 103 27.87 1.15 7.10
C ALA A 103 27.09 2.41 6.68
N ALA A 104 27.75 3.41 6.10
CA ALA A 104 27.09 4.63 5.60
C ALA A 104 26.10 4.30 4.47
N CYS A 105 26.55 3.49 3.50
CA CYS A 105 25.73 2.96 2.42
C CYS A 105 24.54 2.16 2.97
N TRP A 106 24.80 1.23 3.89
CA TRP A 106 23.77 0.40 4.52
C TRP A 106 22.74 1.21 5.30
N ARG A 107 23.17 2.24 6.05
CA ARG A 107 22.25 3.14 6.77
C ARG A 107 21.34 3.89 5.81
N ARG A 108 21.87 4.43 4.72
CA ARG A 108 21.09 5.10 3.66
C ARG A 108 20.10 4.14 3.02
N PHE A 109 20.55 2.96 2.61
CA PHE A 109 19.68 1.93 2.04
C PHE A 109 18.56 1.49 2.99
N ARG A 110 18.91 1.31 4.26
CA ARG A 110 17.95 0.91 5.30
C ARG A 110 16.98 2.04 5.65
N SER A 111 17.34 3.30 5.49
CA SER A 111 16.41 4.44 5.68
C SER A 111 15.26 4.38 4.66
N VAL A 112 15.58 4.10 3.39
CA VAL A 112 14.59 3.91 2.33
C VAL A 112 13.72 2.68 2.59
N SER A 113 14.32 1.60 3.10
CA SER A 113 13.58 0.37 3.45
C SER A 113 12.65 0.53 4.66
N ARG A 114 12.88 1.51 5.55
CA ARG A 114 12.00 1.78 6.70
C ARG A 114 10.67 2.39 6.25
N GLU A 115 10.69 3.22 5.22
CA GLU A 115 9.52 3.87 4.63
C GLU A 115 8.52 2.84 4.06
N GLN A 116 9.00 1.71 3.52
CA GLN A 116 8.12 0.67 2.99
C GLN A 116 7.45 -0.16 4.09
N ARG A 117 8.14 -0.35 5.23
CA ARG A 117 7.59 -1.09 6.38
C ARG A 117 6.42 -0.36 7.04
N SER A 118 6.38 0.97 7.02
CA SER A 118 5.21 1.70 7.53
C SER A 118 3.97 1.45 6.68
N ARG A 119 4.08 1.49 5.34
CA ARG A 119 2.96 1.23 4.42
C ARG A 119 2.39 -0.17 4.56
N LEU A 120 3.22 -1.19 4.74
CA LEU A 120 2.76 -2.56 4.98
C LEU A 120 1.99 -2.69 6.31
N ASN A 121 2.46 -2.02 7.36
CA ASN A 121 1.76 -1.97 8.64
C ASN A 121 0.41 -1.25 8.53
N ASP A 122 0.31 -0.22 7.69
CA ASP A 122 -0.93 0.53 7.48
C ASP A 122 -1.96 -0.29 6.67
N VAL A 123 -1.51 -1.08 5.68
CA VAL A 123 -2.37 -2.03 4.94
C VAL A 123 -2.87 -3.16 5.85
N GLN A 124 -2.02 -3.67 6.74
CA GLN A 124 -2.44 -4.65 7.74
C GLN A 124 -3.45 -4.07 8.73
N ALA A 125 -3.22 -2.84 9.20
CA ALA A 125 -4.16 -2.12 10.05
C ALA A 125 -5.50 -1.85 9.35
N LEU A 126 -5.50 -1.59 8.04
CA LEU A 126 -6.73 -1.43 7.27
C LEU A 126 -7.50 -2.76 7.17
N LYS A 127 -6.78 -3.87 6.93
CA LYS A 127 -7.39 -5.21 6.88
C LYS A 127 -8.02 -5.64 8.20
N SER A 128 -7.35 -5.37 9.33
CA SER A 128 -7.88 -5.70 10.66
C SER A 128 -9.09 -4.84 11.04
N VAL A 129 -9.08 -3.56 10.66
CA VAL A 129 -10.25 -2.68 10.81
C VAL A 129 -11.40 -3.15 9.94
N LEU A 130 -11.17 -3.45 8.66
CA LEU A 130 -12.25 -3.90 7.76
C LEU A 130 -12.83 -5.25 8.19
N ALA A 131 -11.99 -6.18 8.64
CA ALA A 131 -12.42 -7.48 9.16
C ALA A 131 -13.25 -7.39 10.45
N SER A 132 -13.13 -6.30 11.19
CA SER A 132 -13.89 -6.06 12.42
C SER A 132 -15.06 -5.10 12.24
N LEU A 133 -15.12 -4.39 11.11
CA LEU A 133 -16.17 -3.43 10.78
C LEU A 133 -17.55 -4.10 10.66
N ASP A 134 -17.62 -5.34 10.19
CA ASP A 134 -18.87 -6.13 10.21
C ASP A 134 -19.37 -6.39 11.64
N THR A 135 -18.45 -6.61 12.58
CA THR A 135 -18.78 -6.91 13.98
C THR A 135 -19.14 -5.63 14.74
N VAL A 136 -18.43 -4.53 14.49
CA VAL A 136 -18.73 -3.21 15.05
C VAL A 136 -20.02 -2.65 14.45
N GLY A 137 -20.31 -2.91 13.17
CA GLY A 137 -21.58 -2.56 12.52
C GLY A 137 -22.77 -3.29 13.13
N LEU A 138 -22.61 -4.56 13.50
CA LEU A 138 -23.61 -5.32 14.27
C LEU A 138 -23.82 -4.73 15.67
N LEU A 139 -22.77 -4.25 16.33
CA LEU A 139 -22.85 -3.65 17.67
C LEU A 139 -23.40 -2.21 17.66
N LEU A 140 -23.08 -1.41 16.63
CA LEU A 140 -23.62 -0.06 16.44
C LEU A 140 -25.11 -0.07 16.08
N ARG A 141 -25.63 -1.19 15.55
CA ARG A 141 -27.07 -1.37 15.32
C ARG A 141 -27.88 -1.44 16.63
N SER A 142 -27.25 -1.82 17.75
CA SER A 142 -27.82 -1.74 19.09
C SER A 142 -27.33 -0.48 19.82
N ARG A 143 -27.96 0.66 19.52
CA ARG A 143 -27.73 2.02 20.05
C ARG A 143 -27.11 2.12 21.47
N PRO A 144 -26.04 2.91 21.61
CA PRO A 144 -26.09 4.09 22.48
C PRO A 144 -25.58 5.38 21.78
N PRO A 145 -25.93 6.57 22.29
CA PRO A 145 -25.50 7.85 21.71
C PRO A 145 -24.00 8.07 21.87
N LEU A 146 -23.30 8.29 20.75
CA LEU A 146 -21.85 8.44 20.71
C LEU A 146 -21.39 9.82 21.25
N PRO A 147 -20.46 9.88 22.22
CA PRO A 147 -19.90 11.14 22.73
C PRO A 147 -18.98 11.82 21.71
N ALA A 148 -19.07 13.14 21.60
CA ALA A 148 -18.42 13.98 20.58
C ALA A 148 -16.88 14.09 20.69
N ASP A 149 -16.24 13.44 21.66
CA ASP A 149 -14.84 13.68 22.02
C ASP A 149 -13.95 12.49 21.56
N PRO A 150 -12.99 12.69 20.63
CA PRO A 150 -12.25 11.61 19.97
C PRO A 150 -11.36 10.78 20.91
N SER A 151 -10.92 11.36 22.03
CA SER A 151 -10.15 10.67 23.07
C SER A 151 -11.03 9.78 23.96
N ARG A 152 -12.27 10.21 24.25
CA ARG A 152 -13.26 9.41 24.98
C ARG A 152 -13.79 8.25 24.17
N LEU A 153 -13.98 8.46 22.86
CA LEU A 153 -14.45 7.42 21.94
C LEU A 153 -13.42 6.28 21.83
N LYS A 154 -12.12 6.61 21.81
CA LYS A 154 -11.04 5.62 21.90
C LYS A 154 -11.08 4.83 23.21
N PHE A 155 -11.29 5.50 24.35
CA PHE A 155 -11.33 4.86 25.67
C PHE A 155 -12.58 3.97 25.85
N GLU A 156 -13.75 4.44 25.39
CA GLU A 156 -15.00 3.68 25.40
C GLU A 156 -14.91 2.44 24.50
N LEU A 157 -14.47 2.58 23.25
CA LEU A 157 -14.23 1.43 22.38
C LEU A 157 -13.27 0.45 23.04
N GLN A 158 -12.14 0.92 23.57
CA GLN A 158 -11.15 0.08 24.24
C GLN A 158 -11.75 -0.64 25.47
N SER A 159 -12.66 0.00 26.20
CA SER A 159 -13.36 -0.61 27.34
C SER A 159 -14.42 -1.62 26.94
N LEU A 160 -15.22 -1.34 25.90
CA LEU A 160 -16.24 -2.23 25.33
C LEU A 160 -15.61 -3.46 24.69
N LEU A 161 -14.43 -3.28 24.08
CA LEU A 161 -13.61 -4.34 23.51
C LEU A 161 -12.95 -5.21 24.58
N ALA A 162 -12.55 -4.63 25.72
CA ALA A 162 -12.00 -5.36 26.85
C ALA A 162 -13.04 -6.24 27.55
N SER A 163 -14.31 -5.81 27.62
CA SER A 163 -15.40 -6.58 28.24
C SER A 163 -15.94 -7.71 27.36
N SER A 164 -15.65 -7.73 26.06
CA SER A 164 -16.27 -8.64 25.08
C SER A 164 -15.33 -9.73 24.54
N GLY A 165 -14.09 -9.84 25.04
CA GLY A 165 -13.19 -10.96 24.72
C GLY A 165 -12.62 -10.96 23.30
N LEU A 166 -12.71 -9.84 22.58
CA LEU A 166 -12.18 -9.66 21.23
C LEU A 166 -10.65 -9.44 21.21
N PRO A 167 -9.96 -9.74 20.10
CA PRO A 167 -8.54 -9.43 19.95
C PRO A 167 -8.30 -7.91 20.08
N ARG A 168 -7.30 -7.53 20.91
CA ARG A 168 -6.94 -6.12 21.16
C ARG A 168 -6.57 -5.40 19.87
N PHE A 169 -7.41 -4.46 19.43
CA PHE A 169 -7.06 -3.53 18.35
C PHE A 169 -5.85 -2.66 18.73
N GLY A 170 -4.93 -2.48 17.79
CA GLY A 170 -3.76 -1.64 17.96
C GLY A 170 -4.10 -0.14 17.99
N ALA A 171 -3.22 0.67 18.58
CA ALA A 171 -3.43 2.12 18.71
C ALA A 171 -3.64 2.86 17.36
N LYS A 172 -3.07 2.32 16.27
CA LYS A 172 -3.24 2.84 14.91
C LYS A 172 -4.59 2.51 14.30
N GLU A 173 -5.08 1.30 14.54
CA GLU A 173 -6.39 0.83 14.07
C GLU A 173 -7.50 1.66 14.71
N LEU A 174 -7.41 1.90 16.02
CA LEU A 174 -8.32 2.77 16.77
C LEU A 174 -8.31 4.22 16.25
N ALA A 175 -7.15 4.73 15.82
CA ALA A 175 -7.04 6.07 15.25
C ALA A 175 -7.67 6.17 13.84
N LEU A 176 -7.53 5.12 13.02
CA LEU A 176 -8.19 5.03 11.71
C LEU A 176 -9.70 4.89 11.84
N LEU A 177 -10.16 4.07 12.78
CA LEU A 177 -11.58 3.87 13.05
C LEU A 177 -12.20 5.19 13.57
N GLY A 178 -11.51 5.89 14.47
CA GLY A 178 -11.92 7.22 14.93
C GLY A 178 -12.02 8.26 13.81
N SER A 179 -11.07 8.29 12.87
CA SER A 179 -11.08 9.26 11.76
C SER A 179 -12.08 8.92 10.65
N ILE A 180 -12.40 7.64 10.44
CA ILE A 180 -13.45 7.22 9.50
C ILE A 180 -14.83 7.53 10.08
N LEU A 181 -15.05 7.24 11.37
CA LEU A 181 -16.32 7.54 12.03
C LEU A 181 -16.59 9.05 12.12
N SER A 182 -15.57 9.87 12.39
CA SER A 182 -15.74 11.32 12.38
C SER A 182 -16.12 11.85 10.99
N ARG A 183 -15.49 11.32 9.92
CA ARG A 183 -15.84 11.68 8.53
C ARG A 183 -17.24 11.22 8.11
N GLN A 184 -17.67 10.04 8.55
CA GLN A 184 -19.03 9.54 8.28
C GLN A 184 -20.08 10.43 8.95
N ARG A 185 -19.82 10.87 10.19
CA ARG A 185 -20.69 11.79 10.93
C ARG A 185 -20.76 13.17 10.30
N GLU A 186 -19.62 13.73 9.90
CA GLU A 186 -19.59 15.01 9.17
C GLU A 186 -20.39 14.93 7.86
N ALA A 187 -20.34 13.79 7.15
CA ALA A 187 -21.15 13.58 5.96
C ALA A 187 -22.66 13.48 6.27
N GLU A 188 -23.04 12.86 7.40
CA GLU A 188 -24.43 12.74 7.85
C GLU A 188 -25.01 14.07 8.36
N GLU A 189 -24.19 14.92 9.00
CA GLU A 189 -24.58 16.28 9.44
C GLU A 189 -24.70 17.26 8.26
N THR A 190 -24.04 17.00 7.11
CA THR A 190 -24.19 17.84 5.91
C THR A 190 -25.42 17.54 5.04
N HIS A 191 -26.22 16.50 5.35
CA HIS A 191 -27.45 16.20 4.63
C HIS A 191 -28.68 16.24 5.57
N PRO A 192 -29.29 17.42 5.77
CA PRO A 192 -30.48 17.55 6.61
C PRO A 192 -31.68 16.90 5.92
N THR A 193 -32.24 15.86 6.51
CA THR A 193 -33.60 15.42 6.23
C THR A 193 -34.53 16.06 7.25
N GLY A 194 -35.29 17.06 6.77
CA GLY A 194 -36.51 17.52 7.44
C GLY A 194 -36.57 19.02 7.72
N ASP A 195 -36.79 19.81 6.66
CA ASP A 195 -37.83 20.83 6.76
C ASP A 195 -38.68 20.75 5.48
N MET A 196 -39.86 20.12 5.62
CA MET A 196 -41.01 20.51 4.82
C MET A 196 -41.46 21.85 5.40
N ASP A 197 -40.90 22.94 4.91
CA ASP A 197 -41.64 24.17 4.68
C ASP A 197 -40.76 25.11 3.84
N ALA A 198 -41.39 25.59 2.77
CA ALA A 198 -41.00 26.66 1.87
C ALA A 198 -39.54 27.13 1.89
N VAL A 199 -38.83 26.96 0.77
CA VAL A 199 -38.17 28.07 0.04
C VAL A 199 -37.54 27.52 -1.26
N GLN A 200 -38.10 27.99 -2.36
CA GLN A 200 -37.54 28.20 -3.70
C GLN A 200 -36.30 27.39 -4.11
N GLY A 201 -36.51 26.44 -5.02
CA GLY A 201 -35.43 25.74 -5.72
C GLY A 201 -34.57 26.68 -6.60
N PRO A 202 -33.28 26.36 -6.80
CA PRO A 202 -32.42 27.13 -7.68
C PRO A 202 -32.87 26.96 -9.13
N GLN A 203 -33.22 28.08 -9.75
CA GLN A 203 -33.50 28.20 -11.18
C GLN A 203 -32.22 27.89 -11.96
N TRP A 204 -32.11 26.66 -12.47
CA TRP A 204 -31.17 26.33 -13.53
C TRP A 204 -31.75 26.91 -14.83
N ALA A 205 -31.31 28.12 -15.17
CA ALA A 205 -31.68 28.81 -16.39
C ALA A 205 -31.22 28.02 -17.63
N TRP A 206 -32.14 27.31 -18.29
CA TRP A 206 -32.01 27.05 -19.72
C TRP A 206 -32.59 28.25 -20.42
N SER A 207 -31.73 29.13 -20.93
CA SER A 207 -32.11 30.11 -21.93
C SER A 207 -32.44 29.37 -23.22
N LYS A 208 -33.69 28.90 -23.34
CA LYS A 208 -34.31 28.68 -24.65
C LYS A 208 -34.56 30.05 -25.26
N THR A 209 -33.81 30.39 -26.30
CA THR A 209 -34.16 31.48 -27.21
C THR A 209 -35.40 31.07 -28.01
N PRO A 210 -36.46 31.89 -28.09
CA PRO A 210 -37.46 31.75 -29.13
C PRO A 210 -37.15 32.70 -30.29
N PHE A 211 -37.03 32.11 -31.47
CA PHE A 211 -37.36 32.77 -32.72
C PHE A 211 -38.79 33.34 -32.65
N GLY A 212 -38.95 34.61 -33.03
CA GLY A 212 -40.24 35.26 -33.27
C GLY A 212 -40.04 36.37 -34.30
N GLY A 213 -40.72 36.24 -35.44
CA GLY A 213 -40.55 37.09 -36.60
C GLY A 213 -41.14 38.49 -36.48
N GLY A 214 -40.62 39.35 -37.35
CA GLY A 214 -41.03 40.71 -37.69
C GLY A 214 -40.17 41.15 -38.85
#